data_AF-A0A164P7F6-F1
#
_entry.id   AF-A0A164P7F6-F1
#
_cell.length_a   1.000
_cell.length_b   1.000
_cell.length_c   1.000
_cell.angle_alpha   90.00
_cell.angle_beta   90.00
_cell.angle_gamma   90.00
#
_symmetry.space_group_name_H-M   'P 1'
#
loop_
_entity.id
_entity.type
_entity.pdbx_description
1 polymer ?
#
loop_
_entity_poly.entity_id
_entity_poly.type
_entity_poly.pdbx_seq_one_letter_code
_entity_poly.pdbx_strand_id
1 'polypeptide(L)'
;MSKTVFNQHLVLLDFEENKFRFFHVELIRLGRDKYHLVTTQGKLGNQGKKTLNTYVDYDEALSECRAKVYMKKKEGYSLLVEVKGAMEKLHKQKKKPRKYNKPKSACDICSKEIETEKYKMIDEWARGEGGWDKNPNGVAYKKILCIDCQIDHKLYKKRLNNYFQ
;
A
#
# COMPACT_ATOMS: atom_id res chain seq x y z
N MET A 1 17.93 24.69 33.38
CA MET A 1 17.68 23.80 32.23
C MET A 1 16.51 24.34 31.42
N SER A 2 16.63 24.40 30.10
CA SER A 2 15.52 24.75 29.23
C SER A 2 14.59 23.54 29.02
N LYS A 3 13.28 23.78 28.91
CA LYS A 3 12.28 22.73 28.65
C LYS A 3 11.35 23.15 27.52
N THR A 4 11.24 22.33 26.48
CA THR A 4 10.22 22.52 25.45
C THR A 4 8.85 22.17 26.02
N VAL A 5 7.94 23.14 25.99
CA VAL A 5 6.57 23.02 26.53
C VAL A 5 5.51 22.95 25.42
N PHE A 6 5.85 23.37 24.20
CA PHE A 6 5.03 23.18 23.02
C PHE A 6 5.94 22.90 21.82
N ASN A 7 5.56 21.94 20.97
CA ASN A 7 6.28 21.64 19.75
C ASN A 7 5.31 21.11 18.69
N GLN A 8 5.22 21.79 17.54
CA GLN A 8 4.47 21.29 16.39
C GLN A 8 5.21 21.52 15.08
N HIS A 9 5.27 20.45 14.29
CA HIS A 9 5.78 20.44 12.93
C HIS A 9 4.63 20.32 11.94
N LEU A 10 4.52 21.30 11.06
CA LEU A 10 3.55 21.38 9.99
C LEU A 10 4.24 21.35 8.62
N VAL A 11 3.56 20.77 7.64
CA VAL A 11 4.02 20.69 6.26
C VAL A 11 2.89 21.02 5.30
N LEU A 12 3.23 21.69 4.22
CA LEU A 12 2.36 21.93 3.07
C LEU A 12 2.93 21.13 1.91
N LEU A 13 2.13 20.21 1.38
CA LEU A 13 2.45 19.41 0.20
C LEU A 13 1.40 19.70 -0.88
N ASP A 14 1.74 20.60 -1.78
CA ASP A 14 0.92 20.91 -2.94
C ASP A 14 1.66 20.42 -4.20
N PHE A 15 1.11 19.38 -4.81
CA PHE A 15 1.67 18.75 -5.99
C PHE A 15 1.26 19.43 -7.30
N GLU A 16 0.14 20.15 -7.31
CA GLU A 16 -0.35 20.85 -8.50
C GLU A 16 0.51 22.09 -8.75
N GLU A 17 0.78 22.85 -7.69
CA GLU A 17 1.60 24.06 -7.76
C GLU A 17 3.10 23.80 -7.50
N ASN A 18 3.50 22.54 -7.28
CA ASN A 18 4.85 22.14 -6.92
C ASN A 18 5.39 22.92 -5.70
N LYS A 19 4.54 23.15 -4.69
CA LYS A 19 4.86 23.90 -3.46
C LYS A 19 5.01 22.94 -2.28
N PHE A 20 6.25 22.75 -1.86
CA PHE A 20 6.62 21.92 -0.71
C PHE A 20 7.24 22.77 0.38
N ARG A 21 6.51 23.00 1.47
CA ARG A 21 6.95 23.89 2.56
C ARG A 21 6.82 23.23 3.92
N PHE A 22 7.60 23.74 4.88
CA PHE A 22 7.49 23.37 6.28
C PHE A 22 7.33 24.60 7.15
N PHE A 23 6.66 24.41 8.27
CA PHE A 23 6.53 25.38 9.35
C PHE A 23 6.66 24.63 10.67
N HIS A 24 7.54 25.11 11.53
CA HIS A 24 7.83 24.53 12.83
C HIS A 24 7.69 25.61 13.88
N VAL A 25 7.01 25.29 14.96
CA VAL A 25 6.83 26.19 16.10
C VAL A 25 7.17 25.45 17.39
N GLU A 26 8.02 26.07 18.20
CA GLU A 26 8.42 25.58 19.51
C GLU A 26 8.27 26.67 20.56
N LEU A 27 7.77 26.30 21.73
CA LEU A 27 7.80 27.12 22.92
C LEU A 27 8.76 26.49 23.92
N ILE A 28 9.82 27.24 24.26
CA ILE A 28 10.89 26.79 25.15
C ILE A 28 10.83 27.63 26.43
N ARG A 29 10.64 26.98 27.57
CA ARG A 29 10.78 27.60 28.88
C ARG A 29 12.26 27.66 29.25
N LEU A 30 12.78 28.86 29.52
CA LEU A 30 14.18 29.08 29.90
C LEU A 30 14.37 29.23 31.42
N GLY A 31 13.36 29.74 32.13
CA GLY A 31 13.40 30.01 33.56
C GLY A 31 12.00 29.99 34.17
N ARG A 32 11.83 30.61 35.35
CA ARG A 32 10.52 30.66 36.02
C ARG A 32 9.48 31.36 35.15
N ASP A 33 9.84 32.55 34.65
CA ASP A 33 8.94 33.47 33.93
C ASP A 33 9.57 33.97 32.62
N LYS A 34 10.25 33.07 31.90
CA LYS A 34 10.87 33.40 30.60
C LYS A 34 10.65 32.28 29.61
N TYR A 35 10.00 32.62 28.50
CA TYR A 35 9.63 31.73 27.42
C TYR A 35 10.17 32.24 26.08
N HIS A 36 10.62 31.33 25.24
CA HIS A 36 11.05 31.62 23.88
C HIS A 36 10.14 30.89 22.91
N LEU A 37 9.43 31.68 22.10
CA LEU A 37 8.73 31.19 20.93
C LEU A 37 9.68 31.21 19.75
N VAL A 38 10.03 30.02 19.28
CA VAL A 38 10.85 29.83 18.09
C VAL A 38 9.94 29.39 16.97
N THR A 39 9.99 30.09 15.83
CA THR A 39 9.36 29.58 14.61
C THR A 39 10.39 29.45 13.49
N THR A 40 10.32 28.35 12.76
CA THR A 40 11.19 28.06 11.62
C THR A 40 10.34 27.67 10.44
N GLN A 41 10.53 28.32 9.29
CA GLN A 41 9.72 28.03 8.09
C GLN A 41 10.52 28.16 6.81
N GLY A 42 10.17 27.37 5.79
CA GLY A 42 10.89 27.39 4.53
C GLY A 42 10.37 26.37 3.53
N LYS A 43 11.12 26.21 2.42
CA LYS A 43 10.92 25.09 1.49
C LYS A 43 11.43 23.81 2.14
N LEU A 44 10.75 22.69 1.89
CA LEU A 44 11.23 21.38 2.34
C LEU A 44 12.62 21.10 1.75
N GLY A 45 13.54 20.58 2.59
CA GLY A 45 14.95 20.36 2.23
C GLY A 45 15.90 21.52 2.54
N ASN A 46 15.38 22.71 2.87
CA ASN A 46 16.20 23.86 3.26
C ASN A 46 16.17 24.10 4.77
N GLN A 47 17.15 24.84 5.30
CA GLN A 47 17.17 25.25 6.72
C GLN A 47 16.01 26.20 7.09
N GLY A 48 15.51 26.97 6.11
CA GLY A 48 14.43 27.93 6.33
C GLY A 48 14.87 29.20 7.08
N LYS A 49 13.90 30.06 7.38
CA LYS A 49 14.08 31.26 8.19
C LYS A 49 13.60 30.99 9.61
N LYS A 50 14.48 31.25 10.57
CA LYS A 50 14.20 31.15 12.00
C LYS A 50 13.85 32.54 12.56
N THR A 51 12.84 32.61 13.41
CA THR A 51 12.49 33.80 14.19
C THR A 51 12.34 33.39 15.65
N LEU A 52 12.70 34.30 16.55
CA LEU A 52 12.66 34.09 17.99
C LEU A 52 11.98 35.29 18.64
N ASN A 53 10.92 35.01 19.37
CA ASN A 53 10.22 35.99 20.19
C ASN A 53 10.31 35.57 21.66
N THR A 54 10.47 36.54 22.55
CA THR A 54 10.57 36.29 23.99
C THR A 54 9.32 36.76 24.68
N TYR A 55 8.81 35.95 25.61
CA TYR A 55 7.64 36.23 26.41
C TYR A 55 7.97 36.03 27.89
N VAL A 56 7.28 36.78 28.74
CA VAL A 56 7.35 36.63 30.20
C VAL A 56 6.20 35.73 30.68
N ASP A 57 5.02 35.94 30.13
CA ASP A 57 3.83 35.17 30.44
C ASP A 57 3.72 33.89 29.60
N TYR A 58 3.28 32.80 30.23
CA TYR A 58 3.11 31.51 29.58
C TYR A 58 1.86 31.49 28.69
N ASP A 59 0.76 32.05 29.17
CA ASP A 59 -0.53 31.97 28.50
C ASP A 59 -0.51 32.81 27.22
N GLU A 60 0.09 34.00 27.27
CA GLU A 60 0.36 34.82 26.09
C GLU A 60 1.21 34.05 25.06
N ALA A 61 2.32 33.45 25.49
CA ALA A 61 3.22 32.75 24.58
C ALA A 61 2.56 31.51 23.95
N LEU A 62 1.77 30.77 24.73
CA LEU A 62 1.03 29.60 24.25
C LEU A 62 -0.11 29.99 23.32
N SER A 63 -0.81 31.09 23.61
CA SER A 63 -1.86 31.64 22.75
C SER A 63 -1.28 31.99 21.38
N GLU A 64 -0.14 32.68 21.34
CA GLU A 64 0.56 33.01 20.09
C GLU A 64 0.98 31.75 19.32
N CYS A 65 1.49 30.72 20.01
CA CYS A 65 1.81 29.43 19.37
C CYS A 65 0.59 28.84 18.67
N ARG A 66 -0.53 28.76 19.39
CA ARG A 66 -1.79 28.18 18.89
C ARG A 66 -2.34 29.01 17.73
N ALA A 67 -2.27 30.34 17.82
CA ALA A 67 -2.67 31.24 16.75
C ALA A 67 -1.85 30.99 15.48
N LYS A 68 -0.51 30.90 15.59
CA LYS A 68 0.36 30.60 14.44
C LYS A 68 0.06 29.24 13.82
N VAL A 69 -0.15 28.20 14.62
CA VAL A 69 -0.55 26.87 14.13
C VAL A 69 -1.88 26.94 13.39
N TYR A 70 -2.88 27.59 13.98
CA TYR A 70 -4.21 27.72 13.42
C TYR A 70 -4.19 28.45 12.06
N MET A 71 -3.46 29.56 11.98
CA MET A 71 -3.29 30.29 10.72
C MET A 71 -2.63 29.43 9.65
N LYS A 72 -1.56 28.69 9.99
CA LYS A 72 -0.91 27.78 9.04
C LYS A 72 -1.81 26.63 8.60
N LYS A 73 -2.64 26.09 9.50
CA LYS A 73 -3.65 25.09 9.13
C LYS A 73 -4.68 25.66 8.14
N LYS A 74 -5.11 26.91 8.32
CA LYS A 74 -5.99 27.60 7.35
C LYS A 74 -5.31 27.80 5.98
N GLU A 75 -4.00 27.99 5.95
CA GLU A 75 -3.21 28.03 4.71
C GLU A 75 -3.01 26.65 4.06
N GLY A 76 -3.61 25.58 4.59
CA GLY A 76 -3.51 24.22 4.05
C GLY A 76 -2.38 23.37 4.61
N TYR A 77 -1.63 23.86 5.61
CA TYR A 77 -0.60 23.04 6.25
C TYR A 77 -1.25 21.93 7.10
N SER A 78 -0.68 20.73 7.00
CA SER A 78 -1.07 19.56 7.79
C SER A 78 0.00 19.22 8.82
N LEU A 79 -0.36 18.52 9.90
CA LEU A 79 0.63 18.07 10.88
C LEU A 79 1.54 17.00 10.24
N LEU A 80 2.85 17.11 10.44
CA LEU A 80 3.82 16.17 9.88
C LEU A 80 3.52 14.72 10.28
N VAL A 81 3.03 14.50 11.51
CA VAL A 81 2.66 13.17 12.01
C VAL A 81 1.49 12.57 11.23
N GLU A 82 0.49 13.39 10.89
CA GLU A 82 -0.67 12.95 10.11
C GLU A 82 -0.25 12.59 8.68
N VAL A 83 0.60 13.41 8.07
CA VAL A 83 1.15 13.17 6.73
C VAL A 83 2.00 11.90 6.69
N LYS A 84 2.88 11.69 7.69
CA LYS A 84 3.66 10.45 7.82
C LYS A 84 2.74 9.24 7.96
N GLY A 85 1.73 9.32 8.81
CA GLY A 85 0.75 8.25 8.99
C GLY A 85 -0.02 7.91 7.70
N ALA A 86 -0.40 8.92 6.92
CA ALA A 86 -1.05 8.73 5.62
C ALA A 86 -0.11 8.05 4.60
N MET A 87 1.14 8.51 4.50
CA MET A 87 2.14 7.94 3.60
C MET A 87 2.48 6.48 3.96
N GLU A 88 2.60 6.16 5.25
CA GLU A 88 2.82 4.79 5.71
C GLU A 88 1.65 3.86 5.36
N LYS A 89 0.40 4.33 5.48
CA LYS A 89 -0.78 3.56 5.07
C LYS A 89 -0.76 3.27 3.57
N LEU A 90 -0.43 4.27 2.74
CA LEU A 90 -0.29 4.09 1.29
C LEU A 90 0.83 3.08 0.94
N HIS A 91 1.96 3.13 1.65
CA HIS A 91 3.05 2.18 1.45
C HIS A 91 2.69 0.75 1.85
N LYS A 92 1.98 0.59 2.98
CA LYS A 92 1.48 -0.72 3.43
C LYS A 92 0.43 -1.30 2.49
N GLN A 93 -0.40 -0.47 1.84
CA GLN A 93 -1.30 -0.92 0.78
C GLN A 93 -0.54 -1.45 -0.44
N LYS A 94 0.55 -0.80 -0.86
CA LYS A 94 1.42 -1.26 -1.95
C LYS A 94 2.16 -2.56 -1.63
N LYS A 95 2.45 -2.82 -0.35
CA LYS A 95 3.18 -4.02 0.13
C LYS A 95 2.33 -5.25 0.40
N LYS A 96 1.00 -5.19 0.27
CA LYS A 96 0.26 -6.46 0.18
C LYS A 96 0.63 -7.09 -1.16
N PRO A 97 1.34 -8.23 -1.20
CA PRO A 97 1.41 -8.98 -2.45
C PRO A 97 -0.05 -9.20 -2.86
N ARG A 98 -0.42 -8.72 -4.05
CA ARG A 98 -1.63 -9.24 -4.70
C ARG A 98 -1.50 -10.75 -4.58
N LYS A 99 -2.44 -11.41 -3.88
CA LYS A 99 -2.53 -12.87 -3.95
C LYS A 99 -2.44 -13.17 -5.45
N TYR A 100 -1.37 -13.83 -5.86
CA TYR A 100 -1.19 -14.24 -7.23
C TYR A 100 -2.36 -15.17 -7.50
N ASN A 101 -3.41 -14.64 -8.14
CA ASN A 101 -4.45 -15.49 -8.70
C ASN A 101 -3.68 -16.37 -9.68
N LYS A 102 -3.61 -17.67 -9.40
CA LYS A 102 -3.17 -18.64 -10.40
C LYS A 102 -3.80 -18.24 -11.73
N PRO A 103 -3.04 -18.24 -12.85
CA PRO A 103 -3.66 -18.04 -14.16
C PRO A 103 -4.87 -18.97 -14.25
N LYS A 104 -6.04 -18.41 -14.59
CA LYS A 104 -7.32 -19.17 -14.60
C LYS A 104 -7.28 -20.37 -15.55
N SER A 105 -6.26 -20.44 -16.41
CA SER A 105 -6.07 -21.46 -17.42
C SER A 105 -4.67 -22.08 -17.33
N ALA A 106 -4.45 -23.01 -16.40
CA ALA A 106 -3.20 -23.76 -16.28
C ALA A 106 -3.46 -25.24 -16.02
N CYS A 107 -2.50 -26.09 -16.35
CA CYS A 107 -2.54 -27.52 -16.06
C CYS A 107 -2.46 -27.78 -14.55
N ASP A 108 -3.37 -28.56 -13.99
CA ASP A 108 -3.41 -28.89 -12.57
C ASP A 108 -2.27 -29.81 -12.10
N ILE A 109 -1.54 -30.44 -13.03
CA ILE A 109 -0.41 -31.33 -12.72
C ILE A 109 0.92 -30.58 -12.84
N CYS A 110 1.23 -30.05 -14.03
CA CYS A 110 2.53 -29.44 -14.30
C CYS A 110 2.54 -27.90 -14.17
N SER A 111 1.40 -27.27 -13.87
CA SER A 111 1.23 -25.82 -13.78
C SER A 111 1.62 -25.02 -15.03
N LYS A 112 1.82 -25.69 -16.19
CA LYS A 112 2.01 -25.04 -17.48
C LYS A 112 0.77 -24.21 -17.83
N GLU A 113 0.99 -22.99 -18.31
CA GLU A 113 -0.07 -22.12 -18.80
C GLU A 113 -0.72 -22.72 -20.05
N ILE A 114 -2.04 -22.68 -20.10
CA ILE A 114 -2.86 -23.13 -21.22
C ILE A 114 -3.59 -21.89 -21.73
N GLU A 115 -3.58 -21.70 -23.04
CA GLU A 115 -4.36 -20.65 -23.69
C GLU A 115 -5.85 -20.77 -23.33
N THR A 116 -6.50 -19.66 -22.99
CA THR A 116 -7.84 -19.64 -22.39
C THR A 116 -8.90 -20.38 -23.24
N GLU A 117 -8.84 -20.26 -24.57
CA GLU A 117 -9.75 -20.96 -25.48
C GLU A 117 -9.54 -22.47 -25.42
N LYS A 118 -8.29 -22.93 -25.49
CA LYS A 118 -7.91 -24.34 -25.34
C LYS A 118 -8.29 -24.88 -23.97
N TYR A 119 -8.16 -24.08 -22.92
CA TYR A 119 -8.56 -24.47 -21.57
C TYR A 119 -10.06 -24.74 -21.47
N LYS A 120 -10.90 -23.87 -22.05
CA LYS A 120 -12.36 -24.11 -22.10
C LYS A 120 -12.70 -25.35 -22.90
N MET A 121 -12.08 -25.54 -24.07
CA MET A 121 -12.28 -26.75 -24.87
C MET A 121 -11.89 -28.02 -24.11
N ILE A 122 -10.76 -27.99 -23.38
CA ILE A 122 -10.33 -29.13 -22.57
C ILE A 122 -11.30 -29.38 -21.41
N ASP A 123 -11.80 -28.33 -20.73
CA ASP A 123 -12.76 -28.46 -19.63
C ASP A 123 -14.11 -29.01 -20.11
N GLU A 124 -14.64 -28.48 -21.21
CA GLU A 124 -15.86 -28.97 -21.85
C GLU A 124 -15.70 -30.42 -22.32
N TRP A 125 -14.57 -30.74 -22.92
CA TRP A 125 -14.29 -32.11 -23.35
C TRP A 125 -14.10 -33.07 -22.16
N ALA A 126 -13.35 -32.67 -21.11
CA ALA A 126 -13.14 -33.46 -19.90
C ALA A 126 -14.46 -33.87 -19.22
N ARG A 127 -15.41 -32.92 -19.14
CA ARG A 127 -16.71 -33.10 -18.48
C ARG A 127 -17.77 -33.70 -19.38
N GLY A 128 -17.68 -33.45 -20.69
CA GLY A 128 -18.57 -33.99 -21.71
C GLY A 128 -18.09 -35.35 -22.20
N GLU A 129 -17.63 -35.39 -23.45
CA GLU A 129 -17.28 -36.64 -24.11
C GLU A 129 -16.05 -37.30 -23.50
N GLY A 130 -14.94 -36.61 -23.24
CA GLY A 130 -13.68 -37.18 -22.74
C GLY A 130 -13.82 -37.96 -21.43
N GLY A 131 -14.65 -37.50 -20.49
CA GLY A 131 -15.15 -38.28 -19.34
C GLY A 131 -14.10 -38.78 -18.34
N TRP A 132 -12.85 -38.31 -18.38
CA TRP A 132 -11.82 -38.71 -17.41
C TRP A 132 -12.06 -38.18 -16.00
N ASP A 133 -12.94 -37.19 -15.86
CA ASP A 133 -13.37 -36.59 -14.59
C ASP A 133 -14.40 -37.46 -13.84
N LYS A 134 -14.81 -38.62 -14.40
CA LYS A 134 -15.87 -39.43 -13.78
C LYS A 134 -15.38 -40.38 -12.69
N ASN A 135 -14.06 -40.60 -12.56
CA ASN A 135 -13.51 -41.52 -11.56
C ASN A 135 -12.94 -40.74 -10.37
N PRO A 136 -13.57 -40.77 -9.17
CA PRO A 136 -13.09 -40.08 -7.97
C PRO A 136 -11.67 -40.46 -7.54
N ASN A 137 -11.24 -41.68 -7.86
CA ASN A 137 -9.92 -42.20 -7.52
C ASN A 137 -8.89 -41.97 -8.65
N GLY A 138 -9.28 -41.29 -9.74
CA GLY A 138 -8.40 -41.01 -10.87
C GLY A 138 -7.54 -39.79 -10.65
N VAL A 139 -6.31 -39.81 -11.18
CA VAL A 139 -5.36 -38.67 -11.12
C VAL A 139 -5.95 -37.40 -11.76
N ALA A 140 -6.87 -37.56 -12.71
CA ALA A 140 -7.55 -36.51 -13.47
C ALA A 140 -8.94 -36.10 -12.91
N TYR A 141 -9.34 -36.59 -11.73
CA TYR A 141 -10.60 -36.19 -11.09
C TYR A 141 -10.61 -34.70 -10.75
N LYS A 142 -11.58 -33.99 -11.31
CA LYS A 142 -11.86 -32.55 -11.24
C LYS A 142 -10.68 -31.68 -11.62
N LYS A 143 -9.86 -32.15 -12.56
CA LYS A 143 -8.64 -31.48 -13.00
C LYS A 143 -8.62 -31.27 -14.51
N ILE A 144 -8.01 -30.16 -14.90
CA ILE A 144 -7.73 -29.80 -16.29
C ILE A 144 -6.24 -30.00 -16.54
N LEU A 145 -5.95 -30.81 -17.55
CA LEU A 145 -4.59 -31.24 -17.86
C LEU A 145 -4.17 -30.71 -19.23
N CYS A 146 -2.93 -30.27 -19.39
CA CYS A 146 -2.37 -30.00 -20.71
C CYS A 146 -2.22 -31.31 -21.50
N ILE A 147 -2.09 -31.20 -22.83
CA ILE A 147 -1.98 -32.35 -23.75
C ILE A 147 -0.86 -33.31 -23.32
N ASP A 148 0.32 -32.80 -22.94
CA ASP A 148 1.44 -33.62 -22.46
C ASP A 148 1.03 -34.51 -21.28
N CYS A 149 0.43 -33.92 -20.24
CA CYS A 149 -0.01 -34.66 -19.06
C CYS A 149 -1.15 -35.65 -19.38
N GLN A 150 -2.00 -35.34 -20.37
CA GLN A 150 -3.04 -36.28 -20.82
C GLN A 150 -2.44 -37.52 -21.49
N ILE A 151 -1.35 -37.34 -22.25
CA ILE A 151 -0.60 -38.43 -22.90
C ILE A 151 0.12 -39.26 -21.83
N ASP A 152 0.84 -38.62 -20.91
CA ASP A 152 1.61 -39.28 -19.84
C ASP A 152 0.72 -40.15 -18.96
N HIS A 153 -0.46 -39.63 -18.60
CA HIS A 153 -1.45 -40.34 -17.80
C HIS A 153 -2.38 -41.26 -18.62
N LYS A 154 -2.08 -41.49 -19.90
CA LYS A 154 -2.79 -42.41 -20.81
C LYS A 154 -4.31 -42.17 -20.87
N LEU A 155 -4.75 -40.92 -20.74
CA LEU A 155 -6.18 -40.58 -20.74
C LEU A 155 -6.83 -40.84 -22.10
N TYR A 156 -6.10 -40.62 -23.20
CA TYR A 156 -6.54 -40.95 -24.55
C TYR A 156 -6.68 -42.46 -24.82
N LYS A 157 -5.88 -43.31 -24.16
CA LYS A 157 -5.79 -44.75 -24.50
C LYS A 157 -7.03 -45.56 -24.11
N LYS A 158 -7.83 -45.09 -23.14
CA LYS A 158 -9.01 -45.84 -22.68
C LYS A 158 -10.13 -45.96 -23.73
N ARG A 159 -10.13 -45.16 -24.80
CA ARG A 159 -11.17 -45.24 -25.85
C ARG A 159 -10.77 -46.05 -27.08
N LEU A 160 -9.49 -46.09 -27.47
CA LEU A 160 -9.07 -46.90 -28.61
C LEU A 160 -9.37 -48.39 -28.40
N ASN A 161 -9.25 -48.90 -27.17
CA ASN A 161 -9.57 -50.29 -26.86
C ASN A 161 -11.07 -50.63 -26.92
N ASN A 162 -11.97 -49.65 -26.83
CA ASN A 162 -13.42 -49.90 -26.89
C ASN A 162 -13.96 -49.93 -28.33
N TYR A 163 -13.12 -49.64 -29.35
CA TYR A 163 -13.49 -49.74 -30.76
C TYR A 163 -12.89 -50.98 -31.45
N PHE A 164 -12.06 -51.75 -30.75
CA PHE A 164 -11.41 -52.98 -31.27
C PHE A 164 -11.72 -54.22 -30.42
N GLN A 165 -12.86 -54.26 -29.74
CA GLN A 165 -13.43 -55.46 -29.13
C GLN A 165 -14.78 -55.77 -29.75
#